data_AF-A0A8H7W609-F1
#
_entry.id   AF-A0A8H7W609-F1
#
_cell.length_a   1.000
_cell.length_b   1.000
_cell.length_c   1.000
_cell.angle_alpha   90.00
_cell.angle_beta   90.00
_cell.angle_gamma   90.00
#
_symmetry.space_group_name_H-M   'P 1'
#
loop_
_entity.id
_entity.type
_entity.pdbx_description
1 polymer ?
#
loop_
_entity_poly.entity_id
_entity_poly.type
_entity_poly.pdbx_seq_one_letter_code
_entity_poly.pdbx_strand_id
1 'polypeptide(L)'
;MALSASHLERLTPSHLLPTAQSHRLRAISGLNAALSSPLSSTADGDAAIATCYALLMQSWYMDDGLPASIILTRSVHSTTRWVQSQKVRSLLACDDEVTRRVGMKERLRGAPGFSAGFVEGALGALGALENLCGEAYQRGLYEVLRSAFGMLGVGAVACYDAYIALDTFLASLPSPSLTSLLDPSIRTNQLLLAYLTALHLVMRPISCRERRQYTVSFYGIRMSSWIPGIWNALDVADEKGRRLMEWPMWVSGLHGKGELERWSLEGDTREDLRKGPMEGERVGEQEWRRRGD
;
A
#
# COMPACT_ATOMS: atom_id res chain seq x y z
N MET A 1 18.54 -0.24 5.23
CA MET A 1 18.71 -1.41 6.14
C MET A 1 17.40 -1.85 6.78
N ALA A 2 16.67 -0.96 7.48
CA ALA A 2 15.41 -1.30 8.15
C ALA A 2 14.39 -2.03 7.23
N LEU A 3 14.07 -1.42 6.09
CA LEU A 3 13.20 -1.99 5.05
C LEU A 3 13.66 -3.38 4.57
N SER A 4 14.94 -3.53 4.22
CA SER A 4 15.50 -4.79 3.73
C SER A 4 15.43 -5.91 4.77
N ALA A 5 15.72 -5.60 6.03
CA ALA A 5 15.61 -6.55 7.13
C ALA A 5 14.16 -6.98 7.38
N SER A 6 13.21 -6.02 7.38
CA SER A 6 11.77 -6.34 7.48
C SER A 6 11.28 -7.19 6.31
N HIS A 7 11.73 -6.91 5.09
CA HIS A 7 11.39 -7.72 3.93
C HIS A 7 11.95 -9.15 4.05
N LEU A 8 13.23 -9.30 4.42
CA LEU A 8 13.86 -10.61 4.54
C LEU A 8 13.25 -11.46 5.67
N GLU A 9 12.87 -10.84 6.78
CA GLU A 9 12.17 -11.50 7.89
C GLU A 9 10.82 -12.11 7.49
N ARG A 10 10.15 -11.51 6.50
CA ARG A 10 8.88 -12.03 5.98
C ARG A 10 9.07 -13.15 4.95
N LEU A 11 10.28 -13.31 4.41
CA LEU A 11 10.59 -14.33 3.41
C LEU A 11 11.35 -15.52 4.00
N THR A 12 12.07 -15.31 5.08
CA THR A 12 12.97 -16.29 5.68
C THR A 12 12.87 -16.21 7.20
N PRO A 13 13.12 -17.32 7.93
CA PRO A 13 13.19 -17.31 9.39
C PRO A 13 14.52 -16.70 9.86
N SER A 14 14.74 -15.42 9.52
CA SER A 14 16.04 -14.76 9.66
C SER A 14 16.26 -14.11 11.04
N HIS A 15 15.23 -14.06 11.90
CA HIS A 15 15.25 -13.42 13.22
C HIS A 15 15.78 -11.97 13.19
N LEU A 16 15.54 -11.26 12.09
CA LEU A 16 16.03 -9.90 11.83
C LEU A 16 15.11 -8.80 12.38
N LEU A 17 13.97 -9.15 12.97
CA LEU A 17 13.02 -8.18 13.51
C LEU A 17 13.68 -7.16 14.47
N PRO A 18 14.52 -7.55 15.46
CA PRO A 18 15.18 -6.58 16.34
C PRO A 18 16.11 -5.61 15.57
N THR A 19 16.87 -6.14 14.60
CA THR A 19 17.75 -5.35 13.73
C THR A 19 16.96 -4.37 12.86
N ALA A 20 15.83 -4.82 12.30
CA ALA A 20 14.94 -3.99 11.51
C ALA A 20 14.38 -2.81 12.33
N GLN A 21 13.97 -3.06 13.58
CA GLN A 21 13.48 -2.03 14.49
C GLN A 21 14.58 -1.06 14.93
N SER A 22 15.77 -1.56 15.26
CA SER A 22 16.93 -0.71 15.60
C SER A 22 17.27 0.26 14.46
N HIS A 23 17.34 -0.22 13.22
CA HIS A 23 17.59 0.64 12.07
C HIS A 23 16.43 1.61 11.77
N ARG A 24 15.17 1.20 12.03
CA ARG A 24 14.00 2.08 11.89
C ARG A 24 14.10 3.27 12.84
N LEU A 25 14.42 3.03 14.11
CA LEU A 25 14.61 4.11 15.11
C LEU A 25 15.74 5.05 14.70
N ARG A 26 16.89 4.52 14.27
CA ARG A 26 18.01 5.34 13.79
C ARG A 26 17.62 6.20 12.58
N ALA A 27 16.85 5.65 11.64
CA ALA A 27 16.38 6.39 10.47
C ALA A 27 15.41 7.52 10.86
N ILE A 28 14.49 7.28 11.80
CA ILE A 28 13.57 8.31 12.30
C ILE A 28 14.35 9.42 13.01
N SER A 29 15.28 9.08 13.91
CA SER A 29 16.10 10.07 14.60
C SER A 29 16.96 10.89 13.64
N GLY A 30 17.58 10.24 12.64
CA GLY A 30 18.35 10.93 11.61
C GLY A 30 17.50 11.84 10.74
N LEU A 31 16.30 11.39 10.35
CA LEU A 31 15.35 12.21 9.60
C LEU A 31 14.89 13.43 10.41
N ASN A 32 14.54 13.25 11.68
CA ASN A 32 14.14 14.37 12.55
C ASN A 32 15.27 15.40 12.71
N ALA A 33 16.51 14.93 12.88
CA ALA A 33 17.67 15.83 12.94
C ALA A 33 17.85 16.61 11.62
N ALA A 34 17.71 15.95 10.47
CA ALA A 34 17.81 16.60 9.16
C ALA A 34 16.69 17.63 8.91
N LEU A 35 15.45 17.32 9.33
CA LEU A 35 14.31 18.24 9.21
C LEU A 35 14.39 19.44 10.18
N SER A 36 15.24 19.38 11.20
CA SER A 36 15.41 20.46 12.18
C SER A 36 16.34 21.59 11.71
N SER A 37 16.90 21.48 10.51
CA SER A 37 17.81 22.49 9.94
C SER A 37 17.53 22.66 8.45
N PRO A 38 17.84 23.84 7.86
CA PRO A 38 17.75 24.02 6.42
C PRO A 38 18.62 23.00 5.67
N LEU A 39 18.20 22.64 4.46
CA LEU A 39 18.96 21.71 3.62
C LEU A 39 20.31 22.31 3.22
N SER A 40 21.39 21.52 3.33
CA SER A 40 22.73 21.95 2.92
C SER A 40 23.01 21.63 1.44
N SER A 41 22.32 20.62 0.90
CA SER A 41 22.49 20.18 -0.48
C SER A 41 21.19 19.63 -1.08
N THR A 42 21.18 19.46 -2.41
CA THR A 42 20.10 18.74 -3.11
C THR A 42 20.02 17.26 -2.67
N ALA A 43 21.18 16.64 -2.42
CA ALA A 43 21.26 15.25 -1.98
C ALA A 43 20.60 15.05 -0.61
N ASP A 44 20.67 16.04 0.29
CA ASP A 44 20.01 15.99 1.59
C ASP A 44 18.48 15.97 1.44
N GLY A 45 17.95 16.75 0.49
CA GLY A 45 16.51 16.79 0.19
C GLY A 45 16.02 15.45 -0.37
N ASP A 46 16.75 14.89 -1.34
CA ASP A 46 16.45 13.56 -1.87
C ASP A 46 16.58 12.48 -0.78
N ALA A 47 17.61 12.55 0.08
CA ALA A 47 17.78 11.61 1.17
C ALA A 47 16.64 11.66 2.19
N ALA A 48 16.13 12.85 2.52
CA ALA A 48 14.99 13.01 3.43
C ALA A 48 13.72 12.37 2.85
N ILE A 49 13.38 12.66 1.59
CA ILE A 49 12.22 12.08 0.91
C ILE A 49 12.36 10.56 0.76
N ALA A 50 13.52 10.08 0.32
CA ALA A 50 13.80 8.66 0.17
C ALA A 50 13.69 7.92 1.51
N THR A 51 14.11 8.55 2.61
CA THR A 51 13.98 7.98 3.97
C THR A 51 12.51 7.86 4.37
N CYS A 52 11.67 8.87 4.10
CA CYS A 52 10.22 8.79 4.34
C CYS A 52 9.57 7.64 3.56
N TYR A 53 9.88 7.50 2.27
CA TYR A 53 9.38 6.38 1.46
C TYR A 53 9.89 5.02 1.95
N ALA A 54 11.16 4.92 2.36
CA ALA A 54 11.71 3.67 2.90
C ALA A 54 11.02 3.26 4.20
N LEU A 55 10.73 4.20 5.09
CA LEU A 55 9.99 3.96 6.33
C LEU A 55 8.54 3.57 6.06
N LEU A 56 7.89 4.21 5.07
CA LEU A 56 6.53 3.90 4.63
C LEU A 56 6.47 2.48 4.05
N MET A 57 7.36 2.15 3.13
CA MET A 57 7.44 0.80 2.57
C MET A 57 7.77 -0.24 3.65
N GLN A 58 8.54 0.12 4.67
CA GLN A 58 8.85 -0.80 5.77
C GLN A 58 7.60 -1.12 6.58
N SER A 59 6.73 -0.15 6.84
CA SER A 59 5.53 -0.40 7.65
C SER A 59 4.61 -1.44 7.01
N TRP A 60 4.60 -1.56 5.69
CA TRP A 60 3.84 -2.59 4.97
C TRP A 60 4.24 -4.03 5.33
N TYR A 61 5.43 -4.24 5.91
CA TYR A 61 5.90 -5.56 6.36
C TYR A 61 5.77 -5.77 7.87
N MET A 62 5.26 -4.78 8.62
CA MET A 62 5.05 -4.86 10.06
C MET A 62 3.63 -5.31 10.36
N ASP A 63 3.48 -6.19 11.35
CA ASP A 63 2.15 -6.73 11.67
C ASP A 63 1.20 -5.67 12.22
N ASP A 64 1.75 -4.67 12.92
CA ASP A 64 1.10 -3.47 13.47
C ASP A 64 1.39 -2.20 12.64
N GLY A 65 1.77 -2.37 11.37
CA GLY A 65 2.26 -1.29 10.52
C GLY A 65 1.22 -0.30 10.00
N LEU A 66 -0.07 -0.58 10.15
CA LEU A 66 -1.15 0.23 9.56
C LEU A 66 -1.13 1.69 10.05
N PRO A 67 -1.11 2.00 11.37
CA PRO A 67 -1.04 3.38 11.84
C PRO A 67 0.22 4.10 11.34
N ALA A 68 1.37 3.40 11.38
CA ALA A 68 2.63 3.94 10.89
C ALA A 68 2.58 4.25 9.38
N SER A 69 1.90 3.43 8.58
CA SER A 69 1.74 3.67 7.14
C SER A 69 1.00 4.97 6.85
N ILE A 70 -0.10 5.25 7.56
CA ILE A 70 -0.91 6.45 7.35
C ILE A 70 -0.13 7.70 7.78
N ILE A 71 0.54 7.65 8.94
CA ILE A 71 1.40 8.74 9.41
C ILE A 71 2.51 9.02 8.38
N LEU A 72 3.16 7.97 7.86
CA LEU A 72 4.27 8.12 6.94
C LEU A 72 3.84 8.58 5.55
N THR A 73 2.63 8.23 5.08
CA THR A 73 2.03 8.84 3.88
C THR A 73 1.93 10.36 4.04
N ARG A 74 1.45 10.84 5.19
CA ARG A 74 1.41 12.29 5.49
C ARG A 74 2.82 12.90 5.59
N SER A 75 3.77 12.19 6.18
CA SER A 75 5.16 12.64 6.28
C SER A 75 5.81 12.80 4.90
N VAL A 76 5.59 11.86 3.97
CA VAL A 76 6.09 11.98 2.58
C VAL A 76 5.61 13.28 1.94
N HIS A 77 4.31 13.59 2.02
CA HIS A 77 3.76 14.83 1.45
C HIS A 77 4.34 16.08 2.12
N SER A 78 4.43 16.07 3.47
CA SER A 78 4.93 17.20 4.24
C SER A 78 6.42 17.46 3.97
N THR A 79 7.23 16.41 3.96
CA THR A 79 8.66 16.47 3.64
C THR A 79 8.87 16.94 2.21
N THR A 80 8.10 16.44 1.24
CA THR A 80 8.21 16.86 -0.16
C THR A 80 7.95 18.37 -0.31
N ARG A 81 6.87 18.88 0.28
CA ARG A 81 6.57 20.33 0.29
C ARG A 81 7.64 21.14 1.01
N TRP A 82 8.16 20.62 2.13
CA TRP A 82 9.27 21.24 2.84
C TRP A 82 10.51 21.34 1.94
N VAL A 83 10.94 20.26 1.28
CA VAL A 83 12.08 20.28 0.34
C VAL A 83 11.85 21.27 -0.81
N GLN A 84 10.65 21.29 -1.39
CA GLN A 84 10.27 22.26 -2.45
C GLN A 84 10.40 23.71 -1.95
N SER A 85 10.03 23.99 -0.70
CA SER A 85 10.15 25.32 -0.10
C SER A 85 11.61 25.78 0.09
N GLN A 86 12.57 24.84 0.17
CA GLN A 86 13.99 25.14 0.33
C GLN A 86 14.68 25.57 -0.98
N LYS A 87 13.97 25.58 -2.11
CA LYS A 87 14.50 25.98 -3.45
C LYS A 87 15.70 25.17 -3.92
N VAL A 88 15.85 23.94 -3.44
CA VAL A 88 16.84 22.96 -3.95
C VAL A 88 16.25 22.19 -5.13
N ARG A 89 17.09 21.74 -6.07
CA ARG A 89 16.65 20.97 -7.25
C ARG A 89 16.58 19.47 -6.98
N SER A 90 15.81 19.07 -5.96
CA SER A 90 15.64 17.66 -5.58
C SER A 90 14.87 16.89 -6.63
N LEU A 91 15.45 15.81 -7.14
CA LEU A 91 14.81 14.95 -8.15
C LEU A 91 13.53 14.30 -7.60
N LEU A 92 13.55 13.92 -6.31
CA LEU A 92 12.39 13.31 -5.66
C LEU A 92 11.31 14.33 -5.27
N ALA A 93 11.63 15.63 -5.28
CA ALA A 93 10.68 16.71 -5.03
C ALA A 93 10.19 17.41 -6.31
N CYS A 94 10.77 17.08 -7.48
CA CYS A 94 10.49 17.72 -8.75
C CYS A 94 9.15 17.31 -9.38
N ASP A 95 8.70 16.07 -9.13
CA ASP A 95 7.44 15.58 -9.71
C ASP A 95 6.25 16.18 -8.95
N ASP A 96 5.54 17.10 -9.59
CA ASP A 96 4.22 17.52 -9.14
C ASP A 96 3.16 16.46 -9.51
N GLU A 97 2.00 16.50 -8.83
CA GLU A 97 0.93 15.52 -9.03
C GLU A 97 0.45 15.45 -10.49
N VAL A 98 0.49 16.56 -11.25
CA VAL A 98 0.09 16.60 -12.66
C VAL A 98 1.10 15.84 -13.52
N THR A 99 2.39 16.11 -13.34
CA THR A 99 3.47 15.41 -14.05
C THR A 99 3.42 13.91 -13.77
N ARG A 100 3.23 13.52 -12.50
CA ARG A 100 3.05 12.11 -12.12
C ARG A 100 1.83 11.48 -12.79
N ARG A 101 0.69 12.17 -12.79
CA ARG A 101 -0.55 11.67 -13.42
C ARG A 101 -0.37 11.47 -14.93
N VAL A 102 0.25 12.43 -15.62
CA VAL A 102 0.54 12.34 -17.07
C VAL A 102 1.45 11.15 -17.36
N GLY A 103 2.55 11.00 -16.61
CA GLY A 103 3.47 9.87 -16.77
C GLY A 103 2.81 8.52 -16.49
N MET A 104 1.85 8.48 -15.55
CA MET A 104 1.13 7.26 -15.20
C MET A 104 0.07 6.85 -16.22
N LYS A 105 -0.59 7.78 -16.89
CA LYS A 105 -1.57 7.44 -17.95
C LYS A 105 -0.99 6.50 -19.00
N GLU A 106 0.25 6.75 -19.43
CA GLU A 106 0.94 5.88 -20.38
C GLU A 106 1.25 4.50 -19.80
N ARG A 107 1.67 4.42 -18.53
CA ARG A 107 1.97 3.15 -17.84
C ARG A 107 0.71 2.33 -17.54
N LEU A 108 -0.44 2.99 -17.46
CA LEU A 108 -1.74 2.35 -17.21
C LEU A 108 -2.42 1.86 -18.48
N ARG A 109 -1.85 2.09 -19.67
CA ARG A 109 -2.35 1.48 -20.90
C ARG A 109 -2.34 -0.05 -20.78
N GLY A 110 -3.43 -0.69 -21.20
CA GLY A 110 -3.61 -2.15 -21.08
C GLY A 110 -3.70 -2.65 -19.63
N ALA A 111 -4.11 -1.80 -18.69
CA ALA A 111 -4.45 -2.24 -17.34
C ALA A 111 -5.73 -3.08 -17.34
N PRO A 112 -5.77 -4.15 -16.53
CA PRO A 112 -6.98 -4.96 -16.46
C PRO A 112 -8.13 -4.12 -15.88
N GLY A 113 -9.34 -4.36 -16.38
CA GLY A 113 -10.57 -3.86 -15.77
C GLY A 113 -10.93 -4.66 -14.52
N PHE A 114 -11.72 -4.06 -13.64
CA PHE A 114 -12.27 -4.74 -12.47
C PHE A 114 -13.68 -5.24 -12.76
N SER A 115 -13.99 -6.46 -12.31
CA SER A 115 -15.30 -7.08 -12.48
C SER A 115 -16.41 -6.22 -11.88
N ALA A 116 -17.45 -5.92 -12.65
CA ALA A 116 -18.60 -5.14 -12.20
C ALA A 116 -19.23 -5.72 -10.93
N GLY A 117 -19.40 -7.05 -10.86
CA GLY A 117 -19.95 -7.73 -9.68
C GLY A 117 -19.05 -7.59 -8.44
N PHE A 118 -17.73 -7.57 -8.63
CA PHE A 118 -16.79 -7.31 -7.53
C PHE A 118 -16.94 -5.87 -7.00
N VAL A 119 -17.02 -4.90 -7.92
CA VAL A 119 -17.16 -3.47 -7.58
C VAL A 119 -18.50 -3.21 -6.88
N GLU A 120 -19.60 -3.74 -7.40
CA GLU A 120 -20.92 -3.64 -6.79
C GLU A 120 -20.96 -4.26 -5.38
N GLY A 121 -20.35 -5.44 -5.21
CA GLY A 121 -20.21 -6.09 -3.90
C GLY A 121 -19.42 -5.23 -2.90
N ALA A 122 -18.31 -4.64 -3.34
CA ALA A 122 -17.49 -3.74 -2.53
C ALA A 122 -18.27 -2.48 -2.10
N LEU A 123 -18.98 -1.85 -3.04
CA LEU A 123 -19.79 -0.66 -2.78
C LEU A 123 -20.98 -0.95 -1.87
N GLY A 124 -21.63 -2.11 -2.04
CA GLY A 124 -22.72 -2.56 -1.17
C GLY A 124 -22.24 -2.80 0.27
N ALA A 125 -21.11 -3.49 0.43
CA ALA A 125 -20.53 -3.75 1.74
C ALA A 125 -20.07 -2.45 2.44
N LEU A 126 -19.36 -1.57 1.72
CA LEU A 126 -18.94 -0.27 2.25
C LEU A 126 -20.14 0.61 2.60
N GLY A 127 -21.22 0.58 1.80
CA GLY A 127 -22.43 1.36 2.02
C GLY A 127 -23.05 1.15 3.41
N ALA A 128 -22.89 -0.03 4.00
CA ALA A 128 -23.36 -0.33 5.35
C ALA A 128 -22.65 0.46 6.46
N LEU A 129 -21.52 1.12 6.17
CA LEU A 129 -20.78 1.98 7.10
C LEU A 129 -21.24 3.45 7.11
N GLU A 130 -22.04 3.87 6.14
CA GLU A 130 -22.40 5.29 5.93
C GLU A 130 -22.97 5.92 7.21
N ASN A 131 -23.98 5.27 7.80
CA ASN A 131 -24.66 5.75 9.00
C ASN A 131 -23.82 5.62 10.29
N LEU A 132 -22.64 5.00 10.24
CA LEU A 132 -21.73 4.90 11.38
C LEU A 132 -20.74 6.07 11.44
N CYS A 133 -20.61 6.83 10.35
CA CYS A 133 -19.68 7.94 10.23
C CYS A 133 -20.26 9.21 10.86
N GLY A 134 -20.06 9.38 12.17
CA GLY A 134 -20.55 10.56 12.91
C GLY A 134 -19.67 11.79 12.66
N GLU A 135 -18.36 11.61 12.67
CA GLU A 135 -17.38 12.70 12.57
C GLU A 135 -17.17 13.15 11.12
N ALA A 136 -16.82 14.43 10.93
CA ALA A 136 -16.57 14.98 9.59
C ALA A 136 -15.43 14.26 8.85
N TYR A 137 -14.36 13.89 9.56
CA TYR A 137 -13.25 13.14 8.96
C TYR A 137 -13.63 11.70 8.61
N GLN A 138 -14.55 11.07 9.36
CA GLN A 138 -15.06 9.73 9.06
C GLN A 138 -15.89 9.76 7.78
N ARG A 139 -16.78 10.74 7.65
CA ARG A 139 -17.57 10.97 6.43
C ARG A 139 -16.69 11.25 5.22
N GLY A 140 -15.69 12.12 5.36
CA GLY A 140 -14.73 12.39 4.30
C GLY A 140 -13.96 11.15 3.86
N LEU A 141 -13.49 10.32 4.81
CA LEU A 141 -12.80 9.07 4.47
C LEU A 141 -13.75 8.08 3.77
N TYR A 142 -14.98 7.94 4.27
CA TYR A 142 -16.01 7.11 3.65
C TYR A 142 -16.29 7.54 2.20
N GLU A 143 -16.49 8.84 1.95
CA GLU A 143 -16.78 9.38 0.63
C GLU A 143 -15.64 9.12 -0.36
N VAL A 144 -14.39 9.35 0.07
CA VAL A 144 -13.22 9.11 -0.79
C VAL A 144 -13.02 7.61 -1.05
N LEU A 145 -13.24 6.75 -0.05
CA LEU A 145 -13.22 5.29 -0.24
C LEU A 145 -14.31 4.83 -1.21
N ARG A 146 -15.55 5.30 -1.03
CA ARG A 146 -16.68 4.97 -1.91
C ARG A 146 -16.41 5.42 -3.34
N SER A 147 -15.87 6.61 -3.52
CA SER A 147 -15.44 7.11 -4.82
C SER A 147 -14.37 6.21 -5.44
N ALA A 148 -13.33 5.86 -4.69
CA ALA A 148 -12.25 5.00 -5.18
C ALA A 148 -12.73 3.60 -5.58
N PHE A 149 -13.59 2.97 -4.78
CA PHE A 149 -14.22 1.70 -5.17
C PHE A 149 -15.08 1.85 -6.42
N GLY A 150 -15.85 2.92 -6.56
CA GLY A 150 -16.64 3.18 -7.77
C GLY A 150 -15.78 3.35 -9.02
N MET A 151 -14.63 4.01 -8.90
CA MET A 151 -13.71 4.24 -10.02
C MET A 151 -12.99 2.98 -10.50
N LEU A 152 -12.97 1.89 -9.71
CA LEU A 152 -12.49 0.58 -10.16
C LEU A 152 -13.26 0.11 -11.41
N GLY A 153 -14.58 0.33 -11.45
CA GLY A 153 -15.46 -0.07 -12.56
C GLY A 153 -15.43 0.88 -13.77
N VAL A 154 -14.72 2.00 -13.68
CA VAL A 154 -14.63 2.98 -14.78
C VAL A 154 -13.38 2.74 -15.64
N GLY A 155 -12.26 2.44 -14.98
CA GLY A 155 -11.00 2.14 -15.66
C GLY A 155 -9.78 2.57 -14.86
N ALA A 156 -8.62 2.04 -15.24
CA ALA A 156 -7.38 2.15 -14.49
C ALA A 156 -6.91 3.59 -14.21
N VAL A 157 -7.10 4.52 -15.15
CA VAL A 157 -6.72 5.92 -14.95
C VAL A 157 -7.60 6.60 -13.91
N ALA A 158 -8.92 6.43 -13.99
CA ALA A 158 -9.86 6.99 -13.02
C ALA A 158 -9.64 6.40 -11.62
N CYS A 159 -9.40 5.09 -11.58
CA CYS A 159 -9.03 4.33 -10.40
C CYS A 159 -7.74 4.86 -9.74
N TYR A 160 -6.69 5.11 -10.54
CA TYR A 160 -5.45 5.73 -10.06
C TYR A 160 -5.66 7.15 -9.54
N ASP A 161 -6.44 7.96 -10.25
CA ASP A 161 -6.76 9.33 -9.83
C ASP A 161 -7.50 9.36 -8.48
N ALA A 162 -8.43 8.43 -8.26
CA ALA A 162 -9.12 8.30 -6.98
C ALA A 162 -8.21 7.79 -5.86
N TYR A 163 -7.25 6.91 -6.18
CA TYR A 163 -6.22 6.49 -5.23
C TYR A 163 -5.32 7.65 -4.79
N ILE A 164 -4.93 8.53 -5.72
CA ILE A 164 -4.21 9.76 -5.37
C ILE A 164 -5.05 10.63 -4.43
N ALA A 165 -6.34 10.82 -4.74
CA ALA A 165 -7.22 11.63 -3.91
C ALA A 165 -7.34 11.09 -2.47
N LEU A 166 -7.28 9.77 -2.30
CA LEU A 166 -7.23 9.12 -0.98
C LEU A 166 -5.96 9.46 -0.20
N ASP A 167 -4.79 9.35 -0.83
CA ASP A 167 -3.51 9.72 -0.21
C ASP A 167 -3.48 11.21 0.13
N THR A 168 -3.96 12.07 -0.76
CA THR A 168 -4.07 13.52 -0.54
C THR A 168 -5.01 13.82 0.63
N PHE A 169 -6.15 13.14 0.72
CA PHE A 169 -7.09 13.28 1.83
C PHE A 169 -6.41 12.95 3.17
N LEU A 170 -5.79 11.77 3.28
CA LEU A 170 -5.09 11.34 4.50
C LEU A 170 -3.95 12.30 4.88
N ALA A 171 -3.20 12.80 3.89
CA ALA A 171 -2.13 13.76 4.11
C ALA A 171 -2.63 15.14 4.56
N SER A 172 -3.87 15.49 4.22
CA SER A 172 -4.50 16.78 4.57
C SER A 172 -5.22 16.79 5.92
N LEU A 173 -5.45 15.62 6.52
CA LEU A 173 -6.18 15.53 7.78
C LEU A 173 -5.52 16.38 8.90
N PRO A 174 -6.30 17.18 9.64
CA PRO A 174 -5.81 17.85 10.83
C PRO A 174 -5.23 16.85 11.84
N SER A 175 -4.19 17.24 12.58
CA SER A 175 -3.53 16.33 13.54
C SER A 175 -4.48 15.70 14.58
N PRO A 176 -5.46 16.43 15.17
CA PRO A 176 -6.43 15.80 16.08
C PRO A 176 -7.29 14.74 15.39
N SER A 177 -7.76 15.01 14.17
CA SER A 177 -8.55 14.08 13.37
C SER A 177 -7.74 12.85 12.97
N LEU A 178 -6.47 13.01 12.63
CA LEU A 178 -5.57 11.89 12.33
C LEU A 178 -5.34 11.02 13.57
N THR A 179 -5.06 11.63 14.72
CA THR A 179 -4.90 10.88 15.98
C THR A 179 -6.16 10.11 16.33
N SER A 180 -7.34 10.74 16.20
CA SER A 180 -8.63 10.08 16.43
C SER A 180 -8.88 8.96 15.43
N LEU A 181 -8.58 9.16 14.14
CA LEU A 181 -8.70 8.13 13.11
C LEU A 181 -7.88 6.86 13.45
N LEU A 182 -6.72 7.03 14.08
CA LEU A 182 -5.83 5.93 14.44
C LEU A 182 -6.14 5.29 15.80
N ASP A 183 -7.12 5.80 16.54
CA ASP A 183 -7.52 5.25 17.84
C ASP A 183 -8.17 3.85 17.67
N PRO A 184 -7.58 2.79 18.24
CA PRO A 184 -8.12 1.44 18.16
C PRO A 184 -9.45 1.26 18.90
N SER A 185 -9.76 2.13 19.86
CA SER A 185 -11.02 2.06 20.63
C SER A 185 -12.23 2.55 19.82
N ILE A 186 -12.00 3.33 18.76
CA ILE A 186 -13.07 3.88 17.92
C ILE A 186 -13.41 2.87 16.82
N ARG A 187 -14.45 2.08 17.08
CA ARG A 187 -14.94 1.03 16.19
C ARG A 187 -15.15 1.49 14.73
N THR A 188 -15.83 2.61 14.50
CA THR A 188 -16.09 3.12 13.14
C THR A 188 -14.77 3.34 12.38
N ASN A 189 -13.75 3.85 13.06
CA ASN A 189 -12.44 4.10 12.44
C ASN A 189 -11.77 2.77 12.07
N GLN A 190 -11.81 1.78 12.94
CA GLN A 190 -11.28 0.45 12.65
C GLN A 190 -11.95 -0.20 11.42
N LEU A 191 -13.27 -0.05 11.29
CA LEU A 191 -14.00 -0.51 10.11
C LEU A 191 -13.52 0.23 8.84
N LEU A 192 -13.49 1.57 8.86
CA LEU A 192 -13.02 2.37 7.70
C LEU A 192 -11.57 2.02 7.32
N LEU A 193 -10.70 1.81 8.31
CA LEU A 193 -9.30 1.42 8.11
C LEU A 193 -9.15 0.02 7.51
N ALA A 194 -10.06 -0.91 7.83
CA ALA A 194 -10.09 -2.22 7.18
C ALA A 194 -10.48 -2.12 5.69
N TYR A 195 -11.47 -1.29 5.34
CA TYR A 195 -11.84 -1.03 3.95
C TYR A 195 -10.75 -0.28 3.17
N LEU A 196 -10.08 0.69 3.82
CA LEU A 196 -8.89 1.35 3.27
C LEU A 196 -7.79 0.33 2.95
N THR A 197 -7.51 -0.59 3.88
CA THR A 197 -6.53 -1.65 3.66
C THR A 197 -6.95 -2.58 2.53
N ALA A 198 -8.22 -2.99 2.49
CA ALA A 198 -8.75 -3.85 1.44
C ALA A 198 -8.63 -3.18 0.06
N LEU A 199 -8.92 -1.88 -0.04
CA LEU A 199 -8.72 -1.11 -1.26
C LEU A 199 -7.24 -1.13 -1.70
N HIS A 200 -6.28 -0.90 -0.79
CA HIS A 200 -4.85 -0.99 -1.12
C HIS A 200 -4.45 -2.36 -1.69
N LEU A 201 -5.04 -3.46 -1.18
CA LEU A 201 -4.81 -4.80 -1.70
C LEU A 201 -5.41 -4.98 -3.10
N VAL A 202 -6.65 -4.53 -3.31
CA VAL A 202 -7.37 -4.61 -4.60
C VAL A 202 -6.70 -3.79 -5.69
N MET A 203 -6.17 -2.61 -5.34
CA MET A 203 -5.52 -1.67 -6.26
C MET A 203 -4.19 -2.17 -6.85
N ARG A 204 -3.66 -3.29 -6.37
CA ARG A 204 -2.34 -3.82 -6.74
C ARG A 204 -2.06 -3.86 -8.26
N PRO A 205 -2.97 -4.35 -9.14
CA PRO A 205 -2.71 -4.40 -10.59
C PRO A 205 -2.44 -3.04 -11.22
N ILE A 206 -2.95 -1.98 -10.58
CA ILE A 206 -2.78 -0.58 -10.99
C ILE A 206 -1.52 0.00 -10.33
N SER A 207 -1.41 -0.05 -9.01
CA SER A 207 -0.31 0.57 -8.25
C SER A 207 1.07 -0.03 -8.59
N CYS A 208 1.15 -1.32 -8.93
CA CYS A 208 2.42 -1.94 -9.34
C CYS A 208 3.00 -1.35 -10.63
N ARG A 209 2.18 -0.73 -11.47
CA ARG A 209 2.60 -0.10 -12.73
C ARG A 209 3.34 1.22 -12.54
N GLU A 210 3.39 1.74 -11.32
CA GLU A 210 4.31 2.81 -10.96
C GLU A 210 5.77 2.39 -11.16
N ARG A 211 6.07 1.09 -11.13
CA ARG A 211 7.40 0.53 -11.39
C ARG A 211 7.53 0.16 -12.87
N ARG A 212 8.64 0.58 -13.51
CA ARG A 212 8.96 0.19 -14.90
C ARG A 212 9.16 -1.31 -15.08
N GLN A 213 9.64 -1.99 -14.04
CA GLN A 213 9.78 -3.44 -14.01
C GLN A 213 8.74 -4.01 -13.06
N TYR A 214 7.78 -4.74 -13.62
CA TYR A 214 6.79 -5.50 -12.87
C TYR A 214 7.46 -6.78 -12.35
N THR A 215 8.11 -6.70 -11.19
CA THR A 215 8.42 -7.92 -10.44
C THR A 215 7.20 -8.23 -9.56
N VAL A 216 6.54 -9.35 -9.82
CA VAL A 216 5.46 -9.95 -9.01
C VAL A 216 5.91 -10.23 -7.56
N SER A 217 7.17 -9.96 -7.23
CA SER A 217 7.83 -10.37 -6.02
C SER A 217 7.22 -9.67 -4.79
N PHE A 218 6.43 -10.46 -4.05
CA PHE A 218 6.19 -10.32 -2.61
C PHE A 218 5.17 -9.26 -2.14
N TYR A 219 4.12 -8.99 -2.93
CA TYR A 219 2.96 -8.26 -2.40
C TYR A 219 2.10 -9.09 -1.44
N GLY A 220 2.04 -10.42 -1.59
CA GLY A 220 1.25 -11.32 -0.73
C GLY A 220 1.62 -11.24 0.76
N ILE A 221 2.86 -10.84 1.08
CA ILE A 221 3.33 -10.70 2.46
C ILE A 221 3.07 -9.31 3.06
N ARG A 222 2.74 -8.31 2.22
CA ARG A 222 2.49 -6.93 2.66
C ARG A 222 1.09 -6.80 3.21
N MET A 223 0.96 -6.07 4.32
CA MET A 223 -0.31 -5.71 4.96
C MET A 223 -1.18 -6.92 5.34
N SER A 224 -0.65 -8.15 5.27
CA SER A 224 -1.44 -9.39 5.32
C SER A 224 -2.07 -9.64 6.69
N SER A 225 -1.53 -9.02 7.73
CA SER A 225 -2.00 -9.12 9.11
C SER A 225 -2.96 -7.99 9.52
N TRP A 226 -3.06 -6.91 8.74
CA TRP A 226 -3.74 -5.69 9.22
C TRP A 226 -5.25 -5.87 9.35
N ILE A 227 -5.91 -6.40 8.31
CA ILE A 227 -7.35 -6.70 8.35
C ILE A 227 -7.65 -7.79 9.40
N PRO A 228 -6.91 -8.93 9.45
CA PRO A 228 -7.08 -9.91 10.53
C PRO A 228 -6.82 -9.33 11.93
N GLY A 229 -5.85 -8.42 12.06
CA GLY A 229 -5.55 -7.73 13.32
C GLY A 229 -6.72 -6.89 13.80
N ILE A 230 -7.34 -6.11 12.90
CA ILE A 230 -8.57 -5.36 13.19
C ILE A 230 -9.70 -6.32 13.58
N TRP A 231 -9.92 -7.39 12.82
CA TRP A 231 -10.93 -8.41 13.12
C TRP A 231 -10.76 -9.01 14.53
N ASN A 232 -9.52 -9.37 14.88
CA ASN A 232 -9.20 -9.97 16.18
C ASN A 232 -9.32 -8.98 17.34
N ALA A 233 -9.16 -7.68 17.08
CA ALA A 233 -9.32 -6.63 18.07
C ALA A 233 -10.80 -6.26 18.34
N LEU A 234 -11.71 -6.61 17.44
CA LEU A 234 -13.15 -6.43 17.68
C LEU A 234 -13.65 -7.41 18.75
N ASP A 235 -14.48 -6.89 19.65
CA ASP A 235 -15.16 -7.69 20.66
C ASP A 235 -15.92 -8.86 19.98
N VAL A 236 -15.79 -10.05 20.56
CA VAL A 236 -16.47 -11.26 20.08
C VAL A 236 -17.99 -11.08 20.15
N ALA A 237 -18.48 -10.31 21.12
CA ALA A 237 -19.89 -9.97 21.25
C ALA A 237 -20.39 -8.94 20.21
N ASP A 238 -19.48 -8.25 19.50
CA ASP A 238 -19.85 -7.27 18.47
C ASP A 238 -20.18 -7.94 17.13
N GLU A 239 -21.28 -8.67 17.09
CA GLU A 239 -21.72 -9.38 15.88
C GLU A 239 -21.92 -8.43 14.70
N LYS A 240 -22.45 -7.23 14.95
CA LYS A 240 -22.67 -6.24 13.88
C LYS A 240 -21.33 -5.81 13.29
N GLY A 241 -20.28 -5.66 14.10
CA GLY A 241 -18.96 -5.22 13.64
C GLY A 241 -18.30 -6.30 12.82
N ARG A 242 -18.40 -7.55 13.29
CA ARG A 242 -17.94 -8.72 12.56
C ARG A 242 -18.63 -8.89 11.21
N ARG A 243 -19.96 -8.75 11.14
CA ARG A 243 -20.69 -8.77 9.85
C ARG A 243 -20.19 -7.70 8.88
N LEU A 244 -19.94 -6.48 9.36
CA LEU A 244 -19.41 -5.39 8.54
C LEU A 244 -17.97 -5.62 8.06
N MET A 245 -17.22 -6.50 8.71
CA MET A 245 -15.85 -6.89 8.36
C MET A 245 -15.77 -8.12 7.45
N GLU A 246 -16.89 -8.78 7.12
CA GLU A 246 -16.88 -9.98 6.28
C GLU A 246 -16.24 -9.74 4.91
N TRP A 247 -16.57 -8.62 4.26
CA TRP A 247 -16.00 -8.28 2.95
C TRP A 247 -14.49 -7.97 3.02
N PRO A 248 -13.99 -7.10 3.93
CA PRO A 248 -12.55 -6.93 4.14
C PRO A 248 -11.83 -8.26 4.45
N MET A 249 -12.40 -9.11 5.30
CA MET A 249 -11.83 -10.41 5.65
C MET A 249 -11.77 -11.35 4.44
N TRP A 250 -12.80 -11.35 3.59
CA TRP A 250 -12.80 -12.11 2.35
C TRP A 250 -11.69 -11.64 1.40
N VAL A 251 -11.53 -10.33 1.20
CA VAL A 251 -10.43 -9.75 0.41
C VAL A 251 -9.06 -10.15 0.99
N SER A 252 -8.89 -10.04 2.30
CA SER A 252 -7.67 -10.45 3.00
C SER A 252 -7.36 -11.94 2.78
N GLY A 253 -8.38 -12.80 2.87
CA GLY A 253 -8.25 -14.24 2.63
C GLY A 253 -7.85 -14.57 1.19
N LEU A 254 -8.43 -13.87 0.20
CA LEU A 254 -8.04 -14.01 -1.20
C LEU A 254 -6.61 -13.52 -1.46
N HIS A 255 -6.22 -12.40 -0.85
CA HIS A 255 -4.86 -11.86 -0.93
C HIS A 255 -3.83 -12.85 -0.38
N GLY A 256 -4.09 -13.41 0.81
CA GLY A 256 -3.21 -14.41 1.43
C GLY A 256 -3.04 -15.68 0.62
N LYS A 257 -4.04 -16.06 -0.20
CA LYS A 257 -3.99 -17.19 -1.12
C LYS A 257 -3.40 -16.85 -2.50
N GLY A 258 -3.15 -15.57 -2.78
CA GLY A 258 -2.75 -15.10 -4.10
C GLY A 258 -3.85 -15.18 -5.17
N GLU A 259 -5.12 -15.24 -4.75
CA GLU A 259 -6.28 -15.40 -5.63
C GLU A 259 -7.01 -14.08 -5.89
N LEU A 260 -6.67 -12.99 -5.20
CA LEU A 260 -7.45 -11.74 -5.25
C LEU A 260 -7.72 -11.23 -6.68
N GLU A 261 -6.70 -11.21 -7.54
CA GLU A 261 -6.82 -10.74 -8.92
C GLU A 261 -7.76 -11.62 -9.76
N ARG A 262 -7.82 -12.93 -9.50
CA ARG A 262 -8.74 -13.85 -10.18
C ARG A 262 -10.20 -13.51 -9.89
N TRP A 263 -10.49 -12.98 -8.71
CA TRP A 263 -11.85 -12.67 -8.28
C TRP A 263 -12.23 -11.20 -8.51
N SER A 264 -11.24 -10.30 -8.59
CA SER A 264 -11.49 -8.86 -8.71
C SER A 264 -11.44 -8.33 -10.15
N LEU A 265 -10.75 -9.00 -11.08
CA LEU A 265 -10.56 -8.52 -12.44
C LEU A 265 -11.60 -9.08 -13.42
N GLU A 266 -11.80 -8.40 -14.55
CA GLU A 266 -12.63 -8.86 -15.66
C GLU A 266 -11.90 -9.98 -16.44
N GLY A 267 -12.60 -11.09 -16.72
CA GLY A 267 -12.10 -12.20 -17.55
C GLY A 267 -11.41 -13.33 -16.78
N ASP A 268 -11.80 -14.56 -17.10
CA ASP A 268 -11.54 -15.79 -16.36
C ASP A 268 -10.08 -16.29 -16.40
N THR A 269 -9.70 -16.92 -15.29
CA THR A 269 -8.62 -17.90 -15.15
C THR A 269 -8.45 -18.84 -16.35
N ARG A 270 -7.18 -19.15 -16.68
CA ARG A 270 -6.65 -20.18 -17.63
C ARG A 270 -6.49 -19.71 -19.08
N GLU A 271 -5.32 -19.16 -19.42
CA GLU A 271 -4.46 -19.67 -20.53
C GLU A 271 -3.18 -18.84 -20.76
N ASP A 272 -3.12 -17.57 -20.37
CA ASP A 272 -2.05 -16.67 -20.85
C ASP A 272 -0.81 -16.48 -19.96
N LEU A 273 -0.70 -17.19 -18.83
CA LEU A 273 0.57 -17.31 -18.08
C LEU A 273 1.30 -18.63 -18.34
N ARG A 274 0.80 -19.47 -19.25
CA ARG A 274 1.48 -20.72 -19.68
C ARG A 274 2.31 -20.57 -20.96
N LYS A 275 2.40 -19.37 -21.54
CA LYS A 275 3.23 -19.12 -22.74
C LYS A 275 4.11 -17.87 -22.56
N GLY A 276 5.28 -18.10 -21.99
CA GLY A 276 6.50 -17.29 -22.11
C GLY A 276 7.69 -18.25 -22.12
N PRO A 277 8.69 -18.04 -22.97
CA PRO A 277 9.32 -19.08 -23.79
C PRO A 277 10.36 -19.88 -23.01
N MET A 278 10.29 -21.22 -23.06
CA MET A 278 11.44 -22.11 -22.82
C MET A 278 11.33 -23.34 -23.73
N GLU A 279 11.44 -23.11 -25.04
CA GLU A 279 11.99 -24.10 -25.97
C GLU A 279 13.30 -23.53 -26.54
N GLY A 280 14.39 -24.28 -26.36
CA GLY A 280 15.77 -23.93 -26.71
C GLY A 280 16.47 -23.22 -25.54
N GLU A 281 17.42 -23.80 -24.81
CA GLU A 281 18.58 -24.56 -25.26
C GLU A 281 18.91 -25.69 -24.27
N ARG A 282 18.93 -26.93 -24.77
CA ARG A 282 19.70 -28.03 -24.17
C ARG A 282 21.09 -27.96 -24.75
N VAL A 283 22.05 -27.35 -24.06
CA VAL A 283 23.49 -27.62 -24.27
C VAL A 283 24.22 -27.46 -22.93
N GLY A 284 24.83 -28.55 -22.46
CA GLY A 284 26.10 -28.46 -21.71
C GLY A 284 26.09 -28.52 -20.19
N GLU A 285 25.50 -29.56 -19.56
CA GLU A 285 25.91 -29.98 -18.20
C GLU A 285 26.02 -31.50 -18.11
N GLN A 286 26.99 -32.05 -18.85
CA GLN A 286 27.57 -33.38 -18.59
C GLN A 286 29.09 -33.26 -18.60
N GLU A 287 29.68 -32.52 -17.66
CA GLU A 287 31.15 -32.53 -17.52
C GLU A 287 31.68 -32.06 -16.16
N TRP A 288 31.12 -32.53 -15.04
CA TRP A 288 31.73 -32.29 -13.71
C TRP A 288 31.68 -33.48 -12.73
N ARG A 289 31.59 -34.73 -13.25
CA ARG A 289 31.66 -35.95 -12.42
C ARG A 289 32.74 -36.96 -12.84
N ARG A 290 33.81 -36.49 -13.46
CA ARG A 290 35.06 -37.27 -13.60
C ARG A 290 36.26 -36.34 -13.46
N ARG A 291 36.77 -36.20 -12.23
CA ARG A 291 38.18 -36.06 -11.84
C ARG A 291 38.24 -35.52 -10.43
N GLY A 292 38.51 -36.43 -9.52
CA GLY A 292 38.84 -36.22 -8.12
C GLY A 292 39.49 -37.50 -7.64
N ASP A 293 40.66 -37.78 -8.24
CA ASP A 293 41.78 -38.39 -7.51
C ASP A 293 42.33 -37.31 -6.56
#